data_AF-R6YLB1-F1
#
_entry.id   AF-R6YLB1-F1
#
_cell.length_a   1.000
_cell.length_b   1.000
_cell.length_c   1.000
_cell.angle_alpha   90.00
_cell.angle_beta   90.00
_cell.angle_gamma   90.00
#
_symmetry.space_group_name_H-M   'P 1'
#
loop_
_entity.id
_entity.type
_entity.pdbx_description
1 polymer ?
#
loop_
_entity_poly.entity_id
_entity_poly.type
_entity_poly.pdbx_seq_one_letter_code
_entity_poly.pdbx_strand_id
1 'polypeptide(L)' 'MESTVRIKRKEILWEHMGLMGDPEYCRRALKKEEMYIKNGYRTGIDIIYTRESSGYTISTKVIDQIIKEFFL' A
#
# COMPACT_ATOMS: atom_id res chain seq x y z
N MET A 1 15.53 36.06 -9.30
CA MET A 1 14.65 35.23 -8.45
C MET A 1 14.88 33.78 -8.83
N GLU A 2 15.81 33.12 -8.17
CA GLU A 2 15.98 31.67 -8.31
C GLU A 2 14.94 30.98 -7.43
N SER A 3 13.91 30.45 -8.07
CA SER A 3 12.93 29.59 -7.42
C SER A 3 13.60 28.25 -7.12
N THR A 4 14.18 28.09 -5.94
CA THR A 4 14.71 26.80 -5.49
C THR A 4 13.54 25.81 -5.40
N VAL A 5 13.44 24.90 -6.38
CA VAL A 5 12.49 23.78 -6.33
C VAL A 5 12.93 22.86 -5.20
N ARG A 6 12.24 22.94 -4.05
CA ARG A 6 12.44 21.98 -2.96
C ARG A 6 11.81 20.65 -3.38
N ILE A 7 12.64 19.67 -3.73
CA ILE A 7 12.17 18.28 -3.87
C ILE A 7 11.74 17.82 -2.47
N LYS A 8 10.43 17.81 -2.20
CA LYS A 8 9.91 17.20 -0.97
C LYS A 8 9.94 15.68 -1.16
N ARG A 9 10.66 14.97 -0.27
CA ARG A 9 10.58 13.50 -0.18
C ARG A 9 9.13 13.13 0.12
N LYS A 10 8.54 12.28 -0.73
CA LYS A 10 7.21 11.72 -0.50
C LYS A 10 7.38 10.39 0.22
N GLU A 11 6.75 10.25 1.38
CA GLU A 11 6.70 8.98 2.12
C GLU A 11 5.40 8.26 1.75
N ILE A 12 5.51 6.97 1.42
CA ILE A 12 4.37 6.12 1.04
C ILE A 12 4.40 4.92 1.96
N LEU A 13 3.30 4.68 2.67
CA LEU A 13 3.14 3.48 3.48
C LEU A 13 2.82 2.29 2.57
N TRP A 14 3.42 1.13 2.83
CA TRP A 14 3.13 -0.09 2.10
C TRP A 14 2.76 -1.21 3.07
N GLU A 15 1.54 -1.72 2.94
CA GLU A 15 1.01 -2.81 3.75
C GLU A 15 0.79 -4.06 2.88
N HIS A 16 1.14 -5.21 3.43
CA HIS A 16 0.95 -6.51 2.79
C HIS A 16 -0.07 -7.36 3.57
N MET A 17 -1.16 -7.74 2.90
CA MET A 17 -2.28 -8.49 3.43
C MET A 17 -2.26 -9.93 2.90
N GLY A 18 -1.40 -10.78 3.47
CA GLY A 18 -1.11 -12.12 2.93
C GLY A 18 -2.15 -13.22 3.23
N LEU A 19 -3.08 -12.97 4.16
CA LEU A 19 -3.99 -14.00 4.69
C LEU A 19 -5.46 -13.68 4.42
N MET A 20 -5.80 -13.07 3.28
CA MET A 20 -7.19 -12.67 2.98
C MET A 20 -8.15 -13.85 2.80
N GLY A 21 -7.64 -15.08 2.71
CA GLY A 21 -8.44 -16.30 2.74
C GLY A 21 -8.94 -16.68 4.14
N ASP A 22 -8.34 -16.16 5.22
CA ASP A 22 -8.83 -16.34 6.59
C ASP A 22 -9.87 -15.26 6.92
N PRO A 23 -11.13 -15.61 7.23
CA PRO A 23 -12.20 -14.63 7.46
C PRO A 23 -11.90 -13.64 8.60
N GLU A 24 -11.28 -14.11 9.70
CA GLU A 24 -10.97 -13.26 10.85
C GLU A 24 -9.81 -12.29 10.56
N TYR A 25 -8.80 -12.74 9.82
CA TYR A 25 -7.75 -11.89 9.29
C TYR A 25 -8.31 -10.86 8.32
N CYS A 26 -9.12 -11.29 7.34
CA CYS A 26 -9.74 -10.40 6.36
C CYS A 26 -10.53 -9.28 7.06
N ARG A 27 -11.35 -9.62 8.06
CA ARG A 27 -12.09 -8.63 8.85
C ARG A 27 -11.16 -7.64 9.57
N ARG A 28 -10.04 -8.10 10.12
CA ARG A 28 -9.04 -7.23 10.77
C ARG A 28 -8.31 -6.33 9.77
N ALA A 29 -7.93 -6.88 8.62
CA ALA A 29 -7.26 -6.15 7.54
C ALA A 29 -8.15 -5.02 7.00
N LEU A 30 -9.43 -5.31 6.74
CA LEU A 30 -10.40 -4.30 6.31
C LEU A 30 -10.63 -3.20 7.36
N LYS A 31 -10.69 -3.55 8.65
CA LYS A 31 -10.75 -2.55 9.74
C LYS A 31 -9.51 -1.66 9.77
N LYS A 32 -8.33 -2.21 9.51
CA LYS A 32 -7.06 -1.47 9.45
C LYS A 32 -7.05 -0.51 8.25
N GLU A 33 -7.50 -0.96 7.09
CA GLU A 33 -7.66 -0.12 5.89
C GLU A 33 -8.65 1.04 6.14
N GLU A 34 -9.80 0.75 6.73
CA GLU A 34 -10.79 1.77 7.10
C GLU A 34 -10.20 2.80 8.08
N MET A 35 -9.42 2.35 9.06
CA MET A 35 -8.73 3.22 10.01
C MET A 35 -7.75 4.16 9.29
N TYR A 36 -6.96 3.67 8.34
CA TYR A 36 -6.05 4.54 7.57
C TYR A 36 -6.82 5.62 6.80
N ILE A 37 -7.89 5.25 6.11
CA ILE A 37 -8.73 6.18 5.36
C ILE A 37 -9.35 7.23 6.30
N LYS A 38 -9.88 6.80 7.46
CA LYS A 38 -10.43 7.71 8.49
C LYS A 38 -9.40 8.70 9.04
N ASN A 39 -8.12 8.33 9.04
CA ASN A 39 -7.01 9.19 9.46
C ASN A 39 -6.38 10.00 8.31
N GLY A 40 -7.03 10.05 7.13
CA GLY A 40 -6.62 10.91 6.02
C GLY A 40 -5.61 10.28 5.05
N TYR A 41 -5.27 9.00 5.19
CA TYR A 41 -4.45 8.31 4.20
C TYR A 41 -5.27 7.95 2.98
N ARG A 42 -4.80 8.33 1.79
CA ARG A 42 -5.46 7.99 0.52
C ARG A 42 -4.78 6.77 -0.11
N THR A 43 -5.57 5.74 -0.38
CA THR A 43 -5.11 4.54 -1.08
C THR A 43 -4.56 4.90 -2.46
N GLY A 44 -3.39 4.36 -2.81
CA GLY A 44 -2.68 4.64 -4.07
C GLY A 44 -1.92 5.97 -4.08
N ILE A 45 -1.99 6.78 -3.02
CA ILE A 45 -1.27 8.06 -2.94
C ILE A 45 -0.36 8.10 -1.73
N ASP A 46 -0.92 7.88 -0.54
CA ASP A 46 -0.22 7.92 0.76
C ASP A 46 0.02 6.51 1.32
N ILE A 47 -0.82 5.53 0.92
CA ILE A 47 -0.67 4.12 1.27
C ILE A 47 -0.98 3.20 0.09
N ILE A 48 -0.20 2.13 -0.08
CA ILE A 48 -0.44 1.06 -1.05
C ILE A 48 -0.64 -0.27 -0.32
N TYR A 49 -1.50 -1.12 -0.88
CA TYR A 49 -1.82 -2.44 -0.32
C TYR A 49 -1.53 -3.53 -1.35
N THR A 50 -0.88 -4.60 -0.91
CA THR A 50 -0.80 -5.87 -1.66
C THR A 50 -1.61 -6.91 -0.93
N ARG A 51 -2.33 -7.77 -1.66
CA ARG A 51 -3.25 -8.75 -1.07
C ARG A 51 -3.01 -10.13 -1.66
N GLU A 52 -3.04 -11.13 -0.80
CA GLU A 52 -2.95 -12.54 -1.16
C GLU A 52 -4.01 -13.33 -0.39
N SER A 53 -4.39 -14.47 -0.92
CA SER A 53 -5.32 -15.40 -0.30
C SER A 53 -4.79 -16.83 -0.41
N SER A 54 -5.44 -17.77 0.25
CA SER A 54 -5.04 -19.18 0.26
C SER A 54 -4.95 -19.83 -1.11
N GLY A 55 -5.58 -19.25 -2.14
CA GLY A 55 -5.55 -19.73 -3.53
C GLY A 55 -4.90 -18.76 -4.51
N TYR A 56 -4.37 -17.63 -4.05
CA TYR A 56 -3.77 -16.62 -4.92
C TYR A 56 -2.61 -15.90 -4.22
N THR A 57 -1.43 -16.03 -4.80
CA THR A 57 -0.19 -15.38 -4.37
C THR A 57 0.17 -14.31 -5.39
N ILE A 58 0.58 -13.13 -4.92
CA ILE A 58 1.03 -12.05 -5.79
C ILE A 58 2.39 -12.42 -6.37
N SER A 59 2.53 -12.32 -7.69
CA SER A 59 3.81 -12.63 -8.32
C SER A 59 4.87 -11.57 -7.99
N THR A 60 6.12 -12.00 -7.87
CA THR A 60 7.27 -11.10 -7.66
C THR A 60 7.41 -10.04 -8.75
N LYS A 61 7.00 -10.35 -9.99
CA LYS A 61 6.97 -9.38 -11.09
C LYS A 61 6.06 -8.18 -10.82
N VAL A 62 4.91 -8.42 -10.19
CA VAL A 62 3.97 -7.35 -9.81
C VAL A 62 4.56 -6.53 -8.66
N ILE A 63 5.23 -7.17 -7.71
CA ILE A 63 5.95 -6.50 -6.61
C ILE A 63 7.04 -5.57 -7.16
N ASP A 64 7.85 -6.05 -8.11
CA ASP A 64 8.90 -5.24 -8.76
C ASP A 64 8.30 -4.04 -9.50
N GLN A 65 7.14 -4.20 -10.13
CA GLN A 65 6.45 -3.11 -10.80
C GLN A 65 5.98 -2.04 -9.81
N ILE A 66 5.40 -2.46 -8.68
CA ILE A 66 5.00 -1.54 -7.59
C ILE A 66 6.21 -0.77 -7.06
N ILE A 67 7.34 -1.45 -6.82
CA ILE A 67 8.56 -0.78 -6.35
C ILE A 67 9.02 0.29 -7.33
N LYS A 68 9.04 -0.04 -8.63
CA LYS A 68 9.43 0.89 -9.70
C LYS A 68 8.49 2.08 -9.85
N GLU A 69 7.19 1.89 -9.62
CA GLU A 69 6.20 2.95 -9.81
C GLU A 69 6.16 3.94 -8.64
N PHE A 70 6.38 3.46 -7.42
CA PHE A 70 6.16 4.27 -6.20
C PHE A 70 7.44 4.70 -5.49
N PHE A 71 8.58 4.03 -5.70
CA PHE A 71 9.79 4.25 -4.88
C PHE A 71 11.09 4.52 -5.67
N LEU A 72 11.08 4.41 -6.99
CA LEU A 72 12.23 4.69 -7.88
C LEU A 72 11.89 5.83 -8.84
#